data_AF-A0A3L8PSC0-F1
#
_entry.id   AF-A0A3L8PSC0-F1
#
_cell.length_a   1.000
_cell.length_b   1.000
_cell.length_c   1.000
_cell.angle_alpha   90.00
_cell.angle_beta   90.00
_cell.angle_gamma   90.00
#
_symmetry.space_group_name_H-M   'P 1'
#
loop_
_entity.id
_entity.type
_entity.pdbx_description
1 polymer ?
#
loop_
_entity_poly.entity_id
_entity_poly.type
_entity_poly.pdbx_seq_one_letter_code
_entity_poly.pdbx_strand_id
1 'polypeptide(L)'
;MNPKRLKEWLECSANQFKQIDPNSTEPQSLVEREKHRTYNFDSIEGVSYQIDVTQPSNYDNDCKKLNADGVSKRIVNLTYTKGDTKLQGEELAEQDFIVVTNNYRAYGSKFAGTGKDHIVADYAIENRQVLIDYIKEKSGYRAETGESSSEVDTAADNNWDFKNIETDIALDIRFETQDSKKAAEFVEANKRRAMKKLDAKAKYPGFAVYSINMKKIIEK
;
A
#
# COMPACT_ATOMS: atom_id res chain seq x y z
N MET A 1 -1.91 18.98 5.98
CA MET A 1 -1.30 17.73 6.47
C MET A 1 0.21 17.86 6.30
N ASN A 2 0.99 17.83 7.37
CA ASN A 2 2.45 17.86 7.23
C ASN A 2 3.02 16.46 6.92
N PRO A 3 4.23 16.35 6.32
CA PRO A 3 4.84 15.08 5.95
C PRO A 3 5.06 14.12 7.12
N LYS A 4 5.28 14.63 8.35
CA LYS A 4 5.41 13.79 9.54
C LYS A 4 4.12 13.01 9.81
N ARG A 5 2.97 13.68 9.81
CA ARG A 5 1.66 13.01 9.98
C ARG A 5 1.32 12.09 8.81
N LEU A 6 1.67 12.49 7.58
CA LEU A 6 1.53 11.62 6.42
C LEU A 6 2.33 10.31 6.57
N LYS A 7 3.58 10.41 7.04
CA LYS A 7 4.40 9.24 7.33
C LYS A 7 3.77 8.37 8.41
N GLU A 8 3.29 8.95 9.52
CA GLU A 8 2.63 8.20 10.60
C GLU A 8 1.34 7.51 10.13
N TRP A 9 0.61 8.09 9.17
CA TRP A 9 -0.51 7.41 8.51
C TRP A 9 -0.03 6.15 7.78
N LEU A 10 0.98 6.29 6.93
CA LEU A 10 1.57 5.17 6.18
C LEU A 10 2.16 4.10 7.11
N GLU A 11 2.77 4.50 8.23
CA GLU A 11 3.26 3.58 9.27
C GLU A 11 2.10 2.81 9.91
N CYS A 12 0.95 3.43 10.16
CA CYS A 12 -0.22 2.66 10.58
C CYS A 12 -0.65 1.69 9.47
N SER A 13 -0.84 2.15 8.23
CA SER A 13 -1.25 1.26 7.12
C SER A 13 -0.33 0.04 6.99
N ALA A 14 0.98 0.21 7.16
CA ALA A 14 1.98 -0.85 7.05
C ALA A 14 1.90 -1.93 8.15
N ASN A 15 1.02 -1.80 9.14
CA ASN A 15 0.72 -2.86 10.12
C ASN A 15 0.06 -4.09 9.47
N GLN A 16 -0.42 -4.00 8.22
CA GLN A 16 -0.89 -5.15 7.44
C GLN A 16 0.21 -6.22 7.29
N PHE A 17 1.47 -5.83 7.33
CA PHE A 17 2.59 -6.75 7.13
C PHE A 17 3.17 -7.25 8.46
N LYS A 18 3.47 -8.54 8.54
CA LYS A 18 4.22 -9.10 9.67
C LYS A 18 5.68 -8.68 9.59
N GLN A 19 6.35 -8.71 10.74
CA GLN A 19 7.81 -8.56 10.77
C GLN A 19 8.46 -9.81 10.17
N ILE A 20 9.43 -9.60 9.30
CA ILE A 20 10.26 -10.66 8.72
C ILE A 20 11.59 -10.70 9.47
N ASP A 21 11.96 -11.87 9.98
CA ASP A 21 13.28 -12.15 10.52
C ASP A 21 14.25 -12.46 9.36
N PRO A 22 15.25 -11.60 9.10
CA PRO A 22 16.22 -11.81 8.03
C PRO A 22 17.22 -12.95 8.30
N ASN A 23 17.19 -13.53 9.51
CA ASN A 23 18.08 -14.62 9.94
C ASN A 23 17.40 -16.00 9.94
N SER A 24 16.11 -16.06 9.62
CA SER A 24 15.33 -17.31 9.69
C SER A 24 15.13 -17.93 8.31
N THR A 25 15.37 -19.25 8.23
CA THR A 25 15.03 -20.09 7.07
C THR A 25 13.62 -20.66 7.14
N GLU A 26 12.92 -20.49 8.28
CA GLU A 26 11.57 -21.01 8.46
C GLU A 26 10.54 -20.23 7.61
N PRO A 27 9.38 -20.84 7.29
CA PRO A 27 8.30 -20.14 6.61
C PRO A 27 7.77 -18.94 7.40
N GLN A 28 7.72 -17.77 6.76
CA GLN A 28 7.24 -16.52 7.36
C GLN A 28 6.07 -15.96 6.55
N SER A 29 4.90 -15.80 7.17
CA SER A 29 3.77 -15.12 6.51
C SER A 29 4.06 -13.63 6.39
N LEU A 30 3.91 -13.07 5.19
CA LEU A 30 4.09 -11.63 4.94
C LEU A 30 2.90 -10.81 5.45
N VAL A 31 1.68 -11.30 5.29
CA VAL A 31 0.44 -10.56 5.57
C VAL A 31 -0.19 -11.01 6.90
N GLU A 32 -0.59 -10.06 7.74
CA GLU A 32 -1.31 -10.27 9.00
C GLU A 32 -2.82 -10.46 8.74
N ARG A 33 -3.20 -11.63 8.22
CA ARG A 33 -4.60 -11.91 7.86
C ARG A 33 -5.52 -12.16 9.04
N GLU A 34 -4.98 -12.52 10.21
CA GLU A 34 -5.81 -12.94 11.35
C GLU A 34 -6.33 -11.73 12.13
N LYS A 35 -5.55 -10.65 12.19
CA LYS A 35 -5.88 -9.49 13.02
C LYS A 35 -6.03 -8.19 12.25
N HIS A 36 -5.40 -8.05 11.08
CA HIS A 36 -5.49 -6.82 10.30
C HIS A 36 -6.69 -6.84 9.36
N ARG A 37 -7.50 -5.79 9.40
CA ARG A 37 -8.61 -5.61 8.45
C ARG A 37 -8.09 -4.92 7.20
N THR A 38 -8.10 -5.60 6.06
CA THR A 38 -7.44 -5.14 4.83
C THR A 38 -7.89 -3.76 4.34
N TYR A 39 -9.13 -3.36 4.61
CA TYR A 39 -9.62 -2.01 4.29
C TYR A 39 -8.92 -0.89 5.08
N ASN A 40 -8.07 -1.19 6.06
CA ASN A 40 -7.25 -0.23 6.81
C ASN A 40 -5.84 -0.04 6.21
N PHE A 41 -5.48 -0.81 5.18
CA PHE A 41 -4.25 -0.55 4.42
C PHE A 41 -4.52 0.53 3.37
N ASP A 42 -3.94 1.71 3.57
CA ASP A 42 -3.95 2.78 2.57
C ASP A 42 -2.61 2.88 1.85
N SER A 43 -2.68 3.10 0.55
CA SER A 43 -1.59 3.68 -0.25
C SER A 43 -2.00 5.09 -0.65
N ILE A 44 -1.03 6.01 -0.71
CA ILE A 44 -1.28 7.43 -0.98
C ILE A 44 -0.57 7.79 -2.28
N GLU A 45 -1.36 8.19 -3.28
CA GLU A 45 -0.87 8.66 -4.57
C GLU A 45 -0.09 9.98 -4.43
N GLY A 46 0.89 10.20 -5.30
CA GLY A 46 1.73 11.40 -5.33
C GLY A 46 2.99 11.34 -4.46
N VAL A 47 3.06 10.41 -3.50
CA VAL A 47 4.28 10.11 -2.75
C VAL A 47 4.85 8.75 -3.14
N SER A 48 6.18 8.64 -3.09
CA SER A 48 6.87 7.36 -3.23
C SER A 48 7.61 6.97 -1.96
N TYR A 49 7.56 5.70 -1.58
CA TYR A 49 8.16 5.21 -0.34
C TYR A 49 8.44 3.70 -0.40
N GLN A 50 9.19 3.21 0.59
CA GLN A 50 9.38 1.77 0.80
C GLN A 50 8.96 1.34 2.20
N ILE A 51 8.55 0.08 2.33
CA ILE A 51 8.19 -0.55 3.62
C ILE A 51 9.30 -1.53 4.03
N ASP A 52 10.00 -1.23 5.12
CA ASP A 52 10.99 -2.11 5.74
C ASP A 52 10.31 -3.10 6.70
N VAL A 53 9.96 -4.27 6.18
CA VAL A 53 9.29 -5.33 6.95
C VAL A 53 10.22 -6.05 7.93
N THR A 54 11.53 -5.77 7.94
CA THR A 54 12.44 -6.33 8.95
C THR A 54 12.28 -5.68 10.32
N GLN A 55 11.73 -4.46 10.35
CA GLN A 55 11.47 -3.72 11.56
C GLN A 55 10.12 -4.11 12.18
N PRO A 56 9.96 -4.06 13.52
CA PRO A 56 8.67 -4.31 14.15
C PRO A 56 7.64 -3.24 13.75
N SER A 57 6.34 -3.49 13.87
CA SER A 57 5.35 -2.44 13.61
C SER A 57 5.38 -1.40 14.73
N ASN A 58 5.21 -0.12 14.41
CA ASN A 58 4.99 0.93 15.42
C ASN A 58 3.53 1.03 15.88
N TYR A 59 2.62 0.33 15.20
CA TYR A 59 1.18 0.40 15.40
C TYR A 59 0.55 -0.99 15.53
N ASP A 60 -0.50 -1.08 16.37
CA ASP A 60 -1.39 -2.23 16.40
C ASP A 60 -2.43 -2.16 15.25
N ASN A 61 -3.29 -3.17 15.15
CA ASN A 61 -4.31 -3.27 14.09
C ASN A 61 -5.40 -2.18 14.15
N ASP A 62 -5.45 -1.39 15.22
CA ASP A 62 -6.37 -0.28 15.43
C ASP A 62 -5.71 1.10 15.26
N CYS A 63 -4.50 1.15 14.71
CA CYS A 63 -3.67 2.36 14.62
C CYS A 63 -3.30 2.97 15.98
N LYS A 64 -3.27 2.20 17.06
CA LYS A 64 -2.70 2.66 18.32
C LYS A 64 -1.20 2.45 18.31
N LYS A 65 -0.46 3.47 18.76
CA LYS A 65 1.01 3.37 18.89
C LYS A 65 1.37 2.30 19.91
N LEU A 66 2.25 1.39 19.51
CA LEU A 66 2.77 0.30 20.34
C LEU A 66 4.06 0.70 21.07
N ASN A 67 4.93 1.48 20.41
CA ASN A 67 6.22 1.90 20.97
C ASN A 67 6.23 3.41 21.22
N ALA A 68 7.12 3.85 22.11
CA ALA A 68 7.42 5.27 22.28
C ALA A 68 7.92 5.87 20.96
N ASP A 69 7.67 7.17 20.76
CA ASP A 69 8.00 7.88 19.52
C ASP A 69 9.45 7.61 19.08
N GLY A 70 9.62 6.93 17.93
CA GLY A 70 10.90 6.81 17.23
C GLY A 70 11.58 5.43 17.20
N VAL A 71 11.03 4.39 17.83
CA VAL A 71 11.70 3.07 17.92
C VAL A 71 11.62 2.24 16.63
N SER A 72 10.50 2.30 15.90
CA SER A 72 10.38 1.64 14.60
C SER A 72 9.79 2.57 13.54
N LYS A 73 10.42 2.57 12.36
CA LYS A 73 10.06 3.38 11.20
C LYS A 73 10.11 2.52 9.95
N ARG A 74 9.03 1.78 9.66
CA ARG A 74 8.97 0.91 8.48
C ARG A 74 8.93 1.73 7.20
N ILE A 75 8.35 2.92 7.22
CA ILE A 75 8.29 3.80 6.06
C ILE A 75 9.64 4.48 5.88
N VAL A 76 10.35 4.11 4.82
CA VAL A 76 11.67 4.64 4.45
C VAL A 76 11.63 5.23 3.05
N ASN A 77 12.62 6.06 2.72
CA ASN A 77 12.77 6.66 1.39
C ASN A 77 11.51 7.40 0.90
N LEU A 78 10.78 8.02 1.83
CA LEU A 78 9.59 8.80 1.52
C LEU A 78 9.97 10.06 0.74
N THR A 79 9.36 10.22 -0.43
CA THR A 79 9.58 11.32 -1.35
C THR A 79 8.27 11.79 -1.94
N TYR A 80 8.21 13.05 -2.39
CA TYR A 80 7.06 13.65 -3.05
C TYR A 80 7.49 14.25 -4.38
N THR A 81 6.75 13.97 -5.47
CA THR A 81 7.03 14.53 -6.79
C THR A 81 6.17 15.78 -7.01
N LYS A 82 6.81 16.94 -7.10
CA LYS A 82 6.18 18.23 -7.37
C LYS A 82 6.60 18.72 -8.75
N GLY A 83 5.74 18.53 -9.74
CA GLY A 83 6.13 18.70 -11.15
C GLY A 83 7.27 17.73 -11.48
N ASP A 84 8.40 18.24 -11.96
CA ASP A 84 9.59 17.43 -12.28
C ASP A 84 10.56 17.28 -11.11
N THR A 85 10.26 17.86 -9.94
CA THR A 85 11.18 17.87 -8.78
C THR A 85 10.77 16.84 -7.75
N LYS A 86 11.70 15.97 -7.36
CA LYS A 86 11.52 14.99 -6.29
C LYS A 86 12.03 15.57 -4.96
N LEU A 87 11.12 15.80 -4.03
CA LEU A 87 11.42 16.36 -2.70
C LEU A 87 11.58 15.25 -1.67
N GLN A 88 12.58 15.40 -0.79
CA GLN A 88 12.86 14.48 0.32
C GLN A 88 13.53 15.23 1.48
N GLY A 89 13.70 14.58 2.63
CA GLY A 89 14.44 15.18 3.76
C GLY A 89 13.84 16.50 4.24
N GLU A 90 14.68 17.52 4.38
CA GLU A 90 14.29 18.86 4.85
C GLU A 90 13.34 19.56 3.85
N GLU A 91 13.60 19.44 2.55
CA GLU A 91 12.74 20.04 1.51
C GLU A 91 11.32 19.46 1.53
N LEU A 92 11.20 18.15 1.83
CA LEU A 92 9.91 17.52 2.05
C LEU A 92 9.28 18.03 3.34
N ALA A 93 10.06 18.16 4.43
CA ALA A 93 9.57 18.58 5.75
C ALA A 93 8.88 19.95 5.74
N GLU A 94 9.25 20.83 4.81
CA GLU A 94 8.67 22.15 4.59
C GLU A 94 7.34 22.14 3.81
N GLN A 95 6.93 21.00 3.24
CA GLN A 95 5.69 20.94 2.47
C GLN A 95 4.45 20.83 3.37
N ASP A 96 3.33 21.35 2.86
CA ASP A 96 1.99 21.08 3.38
C ASP A 96 1.13 20.42 2.31
N PHE A 97 0.45 19.34 2.69
CA PHE A 97 -0.40 18.55 1.82
C PHE A 97 -1.88 18.73 2.15
N ILE A 98 -2.73 18.71 1.13
CA ILE A 98 -4.15 18.35 1.26
C ILE A 98 -4.26 16.89 0.83
N VAL A 99 -4.72 16.02 1.71
CA VAL A 99 -4.95 14.61 1.41
C VAL A 99 -6.43 14.43 1.13
N VAL A 100 -6.76 14.00 -0.08
CA VAL A 100 -8.14 13.65 -0.45
C VAL A 100 -8.41 12.22 0.02
N THR A 101 -9.48 12.03 0.79
CA THR A 101 -9.83 10.73 1.36
C THR A 101 -11.33 10.61 1.58
N ASN A 102 -11.80 9.40 1.88
CA ASN A 102 -13.21 9.16 2.16
C ASN A 102 -13.61 9.67 3.57
N ASN A 103 -14.92 9.84 3.79
CA ASN A 103 -15.46 10.30 5.06
C ASN A 103 -15.06 9.40 6.26
N TYR A 104 -14.97 8.09 6.07
CA TYR A 104 -14.55 7.15 7.12
C TYR A 104 -13.14 7.47 7.64
N ARG A 105 -12.20 7.81 6.76
CA ARG A 105 -10.86 8.25 7.13
C ARG A 105 -10.86 9.67 7.67
N ALA A 106 -11.45 10.62 6.94
CA ALA A 106 -11.43 12.04 7.29
C ALA A 106 -11.97 12.29 8.71
N TYR A 107 -13.08 11.65 9.08
CA TYR A 107 -13.74 11.85 10.37
C TYR A 107 -13.34 10.82 11.44
N GLY A 108 -12.75 9.67 11.06
CA GLY A 108 -12.50 8.54 11.96
C GLY A 108 -11.47 8.81 13.07
N SER A 109 -10.63 9.83 12.94
CA SER A 109 -9.63 10.27 13.94
C SER A 109 -8.64 9.17 14.38
N LYS A 110 -8.57 8.05 13.66
CA LYS A 110 -7.66 6.92 13.94
C LYS A 110 -6.29 7.08 13.31
N PHE A 111 -6.24 7.67 12.11
CA PHE A 111 -4.99 7.89 11.38
C PHE A 111 -4.45 9.28 11.68
N ALA A 112 -3.13 9.44 11.63
CA ALA A 112 -2.49 10.72 11.92
C ALA A 112 -2.98 11.82 10.96
N GLY A 113 -3.36 12.97 11.51
CA GLY A 113 -3.89 14.09 10.73
C GLY A 113 -5.31 13.89 10.19
N THR A 114 -6.09 12.97 10.80
CA THR A 114 -7.54 12.83 10.59
C THR A 114 -8.32 13.32 11.80
N GLY A 115 -9.61 13.57 11.62
CA GLY A 115 -10.51 14.16 12.61
C GLY A 115 -11.06 15.50 12.18
N LYS A 116 -12.15 15.95 12.82
CA LYS A 116 -12.91 17.14 12.41
C LYS A 116 -12.04 18.41 12.28
N ASP A 117 -11.06 18.57 13.16
CA ASP A 117 -10.16 19.74 13.18
C ASP A 117 -9.13 19.74 12.03
N HIS A 118 -9.08 18.67 11.23
CA HIS A 118 -8.18 18.54 10.08
C HIS A 118 -8.92 18.62 8.73
N ILE A 119 -10.23 18.84 8.74
CA ILE A 119 -11.04 18.92 7.53
C ILE A 119 -10.98 20.34 6.99
N VAL A 120 -10.43 20.47 5.78
CA VAL A 120 -10.33 21.76 5.06
C VAL A 120 -11.40 21.92 3.98
N ALA A 121 -11.98 20.81 3.51
CA ALA A 121 -13.10 20.77 2.58
C ALA A 121 -13.87 19.46 2.77
N ASP A 122 -15.19 19.51 2.63
CA ASP A 122 -16.07 18.35 2.63
C ASP A 122 -16.97 18.42 1.39
N TYR A 123 -17.03 17.32 0.64
CA TYR A 123 -17.83 17.19 -0.56
C TYR A 123 -18.87 16.11 -0.32
N ALA A 124 -20.15 16.47 -0.38
CA ALA A 124 -21.27 15.55 -0.25
C ALA A 124 -21.50 14.72 -1.54
N ILE A 125 -20.43 14.11 -2.04
CA ILE A 125 -20.42 13.27 -3.24
C ILE A 125 -19.94 11.87 -2.84
N GLU A 126 -20.70 10.85 -3.23
CA GLU A 126 -20.30 9.47 -2.97
C GLU A 126 -19.06 9.09 -3.77
N ASN A 127 -18.14 8.30 -3.18
CA ASN A 127 -16.97 7.77 -3.88
C ASN A 127 -17.32 7.06 -5.19
N ARG A 128 -18.47 6.35 -5.21
CA ARG A 128 -18.95 5.66 -6.43
C ARG A 128 -19.28 6.67 -7.53
N GLN A 129 -19.91 7.79 -7.19
CA GLN A 129 -20.27 8.82 -8.15
C GLN A 129 -19.01 9.49 -8.71
N VAL A 130 -18.05 9.85 -7.85
CA VAL A 130 -16.74 10.37 -8.28
C VAL A 130 -16.05 9.43 -9.28
N LEU A 131 -16.06 8.12 -9.00
CA LEU A 131 -15.47 7.13 -9.90
C LEU A 131 -16.23 7.00 -11.23
N ILE A 132 -17.57 7.02 -11.20
CA ILE A 132 -18.39 7.00 -12.42
C ILE A 132 -18.08 8.21 -13.30
N ASP A 133 -18.03 9.40 -12.70
CA ASP A 133 -17.78 10.64 -13.43
C ASP A 133 -16.36 10.67 -14.01
N TYR A 134 -15.36 10.23 -13.23
CA TYR A 134 -13.99 10.06 -13.71
C TYR A 134 -13.91 9.08 -14.89
N ILE A 135 -14.52 7.89 -14.77
CA ILE A 135 -14.48 6.88 -15.84
C ILE A 135 -15.15 7.44 -17.10
N LYS A 136 -16.33 8.08 -16.98
CA LYS A 136 -17.03 8.67 -18.11
C LYS A 136 -16.19 9.74 -18.81
N GLU A 137 -15.56 10.61 -18.04
CA GLU A 137 -14.70 11.67 -18.57
C GLU A 137 -13.50 11.07 -19.31
N LYS A 138 -12.76 10.16 -18.67
CA LYS A 138 -11.53 9.60 -19.23
C LYS A 138 -11.76 8.62 -20.38
N SER A 139 -12.87 7.88 -20.37
CA SER A 139 -13.23 6.98 -21.47
C SER A 139 -13.86 7.73 -22.66
N GLY A 140 -14.23 9.00 -22.48
CA GLY A 140 -15.01 9.76 -23.45
C GLY A 140 -16.40 9.15 -23.68
N TYR A 141 -17.06 8.72 -22.61
CA TYR A 141 -18.39 8.12 -22.64
C TYR A 141 -19.42 9.09 -23.23
N ARG A 142 -20.20 8.61 -24.21
CA ARG A 142 -21.28 9.35 -24.86
C ARG A 142 -22.63 8.77 -24.44
N ALA A 143 -23.44 9.57 -23.76
CA ALA A 143 -24.74 9.12 -23.26
C ALA A 143 -25.73 8.80 -24.40
N GLU A 144 -25.60 9.45 -25.56
CA GLU A 144 -26.49 9.27 -26.71
C GLU A 144 -26.32 7.89 -27.35
N THR A 145 -25.09 7.36 -27.38
CA THR A 145 -24.78 6.07 -28.00
C THR A 145 -24.57 4.95 -26.98
N GLY A 146 -24.27 5.30 -25.72
CA GLY A 146 -23.88 4.34 -24.69
C GLY A 146 -22.44 3.82 -24.86
N GLU A 147 -21.65 4.43 -25.73
CA GLU A 147 -20.30 3.97 -26.09
C GLU A 147 -19.22 4.84 -25.46
N SER A 148 -18.03 4.25 -25.26
CA SER A 148 -16.81 4.95 -24.85
C SER A 148 -15.80 4.95 -26.00
N SER A 149 -15.06 6.04 -26.14
CA SER A 149 -14.02 6.20 -27.16
C SER A 149 -12.69 5.51 -26.81
N SER A 150 -12.46 5.26 -25.52
CA SER A 150 -11.24 4.62 -24.99
C SER A 150 -11.52 3.92 -23.67
N GLU A 151 -10.53 3.19 -23.17
CA GLU A 151 -10.53 2.63 -21.81
C GLU A 151 -9.74 3.55 -20.86
N VAL A 152 -10.09 3.49 -19.58
CA VAL A 152 -9.35 4.20 -18.53
C VAL A 152 -8.02 3.48 -18.30
N ASP A 153 -6.92 4.22 -18.29
CA ASP A 153 -5.63 3.68 -17.87
C ASP A 153 -5.68 3.29 -16.39
N THR A 154 -5.35 2.03 -16.12
CA THR A 154 -5.34 1.44 -14.77
C THR A 154 -3.96 0.89 -14.40
N ALA A 155 -2.91 1.31 -15.12
CA ALA A 155 -1.55 0.94 -14.81
C ALA A 155 -1.15 1.41 -13.41
N ALA A 156 -0.51 0.53 -12.65
CA ALA A 156 0.04 0.89 -11.36
C ALA A 156 1.25 1.82 -11.54
N ASP A 157 1.24 2.96 -10.84
CA ASP A 157 2.34 3.93 -10.80
C ASP A 157 3.57 3.43 -10.03
N ASN A 158 3.40 2.32 -9.30
CA ASN A 158 4.47 1.66 -8.53
C ASN A 158 5.13 2.59 -7.51
N ASN A 159 4.34 3.50 -6.95
CA ASN A 159 4.81 4.50 -6.00
C ASN A 159 5.37 3.90 -4.70
N TRP A 160 5.00 2.67 -4.33
CA TRP A 160 5.62 1.97 -3.22
C TRP A 160 6.07 0.55 -3.53
N ASP A 161 7.00 0.04 -2.73
CA ASP A 161 7.41 -1.36 -2.69
C ASP A 161 7.98 -1.69 -1.28
N PHE A 162 8.36 -2.94 -1.05
CA PHE A 162 9.16 -3.28 0.12
C PHE A 162 10.60 -2.80 -0.04
N LYS A 163 11.24 -2.46 1.07
CA LYS A 163 12.70 -2.30 1.11
C LYS A 163 13.34 -3.68 0.88
N ASN A 164 14.41 -3.72 0.11
CA ASN A 164 15.16 -4.97 -0.06
C ASN A 164 15.71 -5.46 1.27
N ILE A 165 15.64 -6.77 1.49
CA ILE A 165 16.22 -7.43 2.65
C ILE A 165 17.62 -7.93 2.26
N GLU A 166 18.63 -7.24 2.77
CA GLU A 166 20.04 -7.63 2.61
C GLU A 166 20.34 -8.79 3.57
N THR A 167 20.47 -9.99 3.04
CA THR A 167 20.81 -11.20 3.80
C THR A 167 21.34 -12.28 2.88
N ASP A 168 22.27 -13.11 3.37
CA ASP A 168 22.72 -14.33 2.68
C ASP A 168 21.78 -15.52 2.92
N ILE A 169 20.86 -15.40 3.88
CA ILE A 169 19.89 -16.44 4.20
C ILE A 169 18.89 -16.64 3.05
N ALA A 170 18.54 -17.90 2.81
CA ALA A 170 17.46 -18.29 1.92
C ALA A 170 16.12 -18.12 2.63
N LEU A 171 15.58 -16.89 2.61
CA LEU A 171 14.29 -16.58 3.24
C LEU A 171 13.12 -17.29 2.55
N ASP A 172 12.17 -17.77 3.35
CA ASP A 172 10.90 -18.36 2.89
C ASP A 172 9.71 -17.47 3.29
N ILE A 173 9.52 -16.38 2.55
CA ILE A 173 8.46 -15.40 2.82
C ILE A 173 7.26 -15.72 1.94
N ARG A 174 6.09 -15.88 2.56
CA ARG A 174 4.89 -16.40 1.91
C ARG A 174 3.69 -15.48 2.05
N PHE A 175 2.84 -15.43 1.04
CA PHE A 175 1.55 -14.75 1.10
C PHE A 175 0.49 -15.53 0.31
N GLU A 176 -0.77 -15.27 0.60
CA GLU A 176 -1.89 -15.89 -0.09
C GLU A 176 -2.60 -14.94 -1.06
N THR A 177 -3.09 -15.48 -2.16
CA THR A 177 -3.95 -14.78 -3.13
C THR A 177 -4.97 -15.74 -3.73
N GLN A 178 -5.84 -15.25 -4.62
CA GLN A 178 -6.88 -16.06 -5.25
C GLN A 178 -6.31 -17.24 -6.04
N ASP A 179 -6.84 -18.46 -5.82
CA ASP A 179 -6.43 -19.65 -6.58
C ASP A 179 -7.22 -19.81 -7.87
N SER A 180 -6.94 -18.97 -8.86
CA SER A 180 -7.52 -19.08 -10.19
C SER A 180 -6.45 -18.94 -11.27
N LYS A 181 -6.70 -19.50 -12.44
CA LYS A 181 -5.85 -19.31 -13.62
C LYS A 181 -5.64 -17.83 -13.93
N LYS A 182 -6.72 -17.04 -13.92
CA LYS A 182 -6.68 -15.58 -14.13
C LYS A 182 -5.76 -14.87 -13.13
N ALA A 183 -5.85 -15.23 -11.85
CA ALA A 183 -4.98 -14.65 -10.83
C ALA A 183 -3.51 -15.06 -11.00
N ALA A 184 -3.23 -16.32 -11.36
CA ALA A 184 -1.87 -16.77 -11.62
C ALA A 184 -1.24 -16.06 -12.84
N GLU A 185 -1.99 -15.92 -13.93
CA GLU A 185 -1.57 -15.17 -15.11
C GLU A 185 -1.32 -13.70 -14.78
N PHE A 186 -2.18 -13.08 -13.97
CA PHE A 186 -1.99 -11.71 -13.51
C PHE A 186 -0.70 -11.56 -12.69
N VAL A 187 -0.43 -12.48 -11.75
CA VAL A 187 0.80 -12.47 -10.94
C VAL A 187 2.03 -12.60 -11.84
N GLU A 188 2.05 -13.55 -12.78
CA GLU A 188 3.19 -13.74 -13.67
C GLU A 188 3.44 -12.51 -14.56
N ALA A 189 2.40 -11.92 -15.13
CA ALA A 189 2.51 -10.72 -15.96
C ALA A 189 2.96 -9.48 -15.16
N ASN A 190 2.53 -9.33 -13.91
CA ASN A 190 2.67 -8.09 -13.15
C ASN A 190 3.68 -8.13 -12.00
N LYS A 191 4.21 -9.30 -11.62
CA LYS A 191 5.18 -9.41 -10.51
C LYS A 191 6.37 -8.47 -10.72
N ARG A 192 6.72 -7.76 -9.66
CA ARG A 192 7.93 -6.92 -9.57
C ARG A 192 9.04 -7.58 -8.77
N ARG A 193 8.73 -8.66 -8.06
CA ARG A 193 9.69 -9.48 -7.31
C ARG A 193 9.55 -10.90 -7.78
N ALA A 194 10.62 -11.69 -7.69
CA ALA A 194 10.52 -13.10 -8.04
C ALA A 194 9.51 -13.76 -7.12
N MET A 195 8.48 -14.38 -7.72
CA MET A 195 7.41 -15.05 -7.00
C MET A 195 7.26 -16.47 -7.54
N LYS A 196 6.95 -17.42 -6.65
CA LYS A 196 6.70 -18.81 -7.02
C LYS A 196 5.44 -19.31 -6.33
N LYS A 197 4.47 -19.79 -7.12
CA LYS A 197 3.31 -20.52 -6.58
C LYS A 197 3.82 -21.82 -5.95
N LEU A 198 3.47 -22.05 -4.69
CA LEU A 198 3.85 -23.25 -3.96
C LEU A 198 2.76 -24.31 -4.11
N ASP A 199 3.17 -25.57 -4.19
CA ASP A 199 2.27 -26.71 -4.01
C ASP A 199 2.05 -26.91 -2.50
N ALA A 200 1.25 -26.01 -1.93
CA ALA A 200 0.91 -26.01 -0.53
C ALA A 200 -0.59 -26.30 -0.40
N LYS A 201 -0.96 -27.24 0.48
CA LYS A 201 -2.34 -27.34 0.95
C LYS A 201 -2.67 -26.03 1.64
N ALA A 202 -3.50 -25.21 0.99
CA ALA A 202 -3.88 -23.94 1.55
C ALA A 202 -4.55 -24.17 2.91
N LYS A 203 -4.01 -23.55 3.96
CA LYS A 203 -4.66 -23.49 5.29
C LYS A 203 -6.09 -22.90 5.16
N TYR A 204 -6.33 -22.13 4.10
CA TYR A 204 -7.60 -21.52 3.74
C TYR A 204 -8.05 -22.03 2.36
N PRO A 205 -9.12 -22.83 2.27
CA PRO A 205 -9.67 -23.27 0.98
C PRO A 205 -9.92 -22.09 0.03
N GLY A 206 -9.55 -22.24 -1.24
CA GLY A 206 -9.73 -21.21 -2.29
C GLY A 206 -8.54 -20.25 -2.47
N PHE A 207 -7.48 -20.38 -1.67
CA PHE A 207 -6.28 -19.54 -1.79
C PHE A 207 -5.08 -20.31 -2.34
N ALA A 208 -4.32 -19.65 -3.21
CA ALA A 208 -2.99 -20.08 -3.62
C ALA A 208 -1.95 -19.47 -2.66
N VAL A 209 -0.92 -20.23 -2.33
CA VAL A 209 0.23 -19.74 -1.54
C VAL A 209 1.38 -19.44 -2.50
N TYR A 210 1.97 -18.26 -2.38
CA TYR A 210 3.16 -17.85 -3.13
C TYR A 210 4.30 -17.57 -2.18
N SER A 211 5.52 -17.96 -2.56
CA SER A 211 6.74 -17.37 -1.99
C SER A 211 7.13 -16.12 -2.77
N ILE A 212 7.74 -15.14 -2.08
CA ILE A 212 8.23 -13.88 -2.66
C ILE A 212 9.69 -13.64 -2.27
N ASN A 213 10.51 -13.28 -3.25
CA ASN A 213 11.90 -12.90 -3.04
C ASN A 213 12.00 -11.41 -2.70
N MET A 214 12.41 -11.12 -1.47
CA MET A 214 12.51 -9.75 -0.94
C MET A 214 13.90 -9.14 -1.11
N LYS A 215 14.86 -9.82 -1.75
CA LYS A 215 16.23 -9.31 -1.93
C LYS A 215 16.34 -8.25 -3.04
N LYS A 216 15.51 -8.34 -4.07
CA LYS A 216 15.51 -7.36 -5.18
C LYS A 216 14.21 -7.34 -5.98
N ILE A 217 14.03 -6.24 -6.70
CA ILE A 217 13.05 -6.08 -7.77
C ILE A 217 13.59 -6.78 -9.03
N ILE A 218 12.70 -7.30 -9.87
CA ILE A 218 13.00 -7.79 -11.23
C ILE A 218 13.12 -6.58 -12.14
N GLU A 219 14.25 -6.45 -12.85
CA GLU A 219 14.39 -5.50 -13.95
C GLU A 219 13.50 -5.97 -15.10
N LYS A 220 12.55 -5.12 -15.54
CA LYS A 220 11.67 -5.36 -16.68
C LYS A 220 12.06 -4.44 -17.83
#